data_AF-A0A418ARR9-F1
#
_entry.id   AF-A0A418ARR9-F1
#
_cell.length_a   1.000
_cell.length_b   1.000
_cell.length_c   1.000
_cell.angle_alpha   90.00
_cell.angle_beta   90.00
_cell.angle_gamma   90.00
#
_symmetry.space_group_name_H-M   'P 1'
#
loop_
_entity.id
_entity.type
_entity.pdbx_description
1 polymer ?
#
loop_
_entity_poly.entity_id
_entity_poly.type
_entity_poly.pdbx_seq_one_letter_code
_entity_poly.pdbx_strand_id
1 'polypeptide(L)'
;MRLGGSHTLKAVQRLVQSERVETVLAPELLHLATSNDTNVAVPSFLAFAKLCANSDVPTQLPSIFSAPDVALAVSGQLQSPDIRIQAAATLALTNLTSHNLALESTILSRVVEALEAENAHEGIQRALLGYIG
;
A
#
# COMPACT_ATOMS: atom_id res chain seq x y z
N MET A 1 -11.90 -10.29 25.26
CA MET A 1 -10.71 -9.72 24.59
C MET A 1 -11.13 -8.75 23.47
N ARG A 2 -11.61 -7.54 23.78
CA ARG A 2 -12.18 -6.60 22.76
C ARG A 2 -11.80 -5.12 22.96
N LEU A 3 -10.68 -4.82 23.62
CA LEU A 3 -10.25 -3.43 23.89
C LEU A 3 -9.12 -2.94 22.98
N GLY A 4 -8.39 -3.81 22.29
CA GLY A 4 -7.24 -3.43 21.44
C GLY A 4 -7.64 -2.77 20.11
N GLY A 5 -8.67 -3.27 19.43
CA GLY A 5 -9.03 -2.83 18.07
C GLY A 5 -9.43 -1.36 17.95
N SER A 6 -10.06 -0.78 18.99
CA SER A 6 -10.47 0.63 18.98
C SER A 6 -9.28 1.59 19.09
N HIS A 7 -8.26 1.23 19.87
CA HIS A 7 -7.05 2.04 20.04
C HIS A 7 -6.16 1.98 18.79
N THR A 8 -5.99 0.79 18.20
CA THR A 8 -5.24 0.61 16.95
C THR A 8 -5.91 1.36 15.81
N LEU A 9 -7.23 1.25 15.65
CA LEU A 9 -7.97 1.97 14.60
C LEU A 9 -7.82 3.49 14.73
N LYS A 10 -7.95 4.04 15.94
CA LYS A 10 -7.74 5.49 16.18
C LYS A 10 -6.30 5.93 15.92
N ALA A 11 -5.32 5.12 16.29
CA ALA A 11 -3.91 5.42 16.06
C ALA A 11 -3.61 5.47 14.55
N VAL A 12 -4.07 4.48 13.81
CA VAL A 12 -3.88 4.42 12.35
C VAL A 12 -4.64 5.55 11.64
N GLN A 13 -5.87 5.86 12.04
CA GLN A 13 -6.60 7.00 11.48
C GLN A 13 -5.89 8.34 11.72
N ARG A 14 -5.26 8.52 12.90
CA ARG A 14 -4.42 9.69 13.17
C ARG A 14 -3.17 9.71 12.30
N LEU A 15 -2.56 8.56 12.03
CA LEU A 15 -1.42 8.48 11.10
C LEU A 15 -1.82 8.85 9.66
N VAL A 16 -3.00 8.45 9.20
CA VAL A 16 -3.54 8.89 7.90
C VAL A 16 -3.75 10.41 7.85
N GLN A 17 -4.19 11.01 8.96
CA GLN A 17 -4.38 12.45 9.08
C GLN A 17 -3.07 13.24 9.35
N SER A 18 -2.02 12.55 9.77
CA SER A 18 -0.72 13.16 10.05
C SER A 18 -0.07 13.67 8.77
N GLU A 19 0.61 14.81 8.86
CA GLU A 19 1.35 15.40 7.74
C GLU A 19 2.49 14.50 7.27
N ARG A 20 3.10 13.74 8.20
CA ARG A 20 4.17 12.79 7.93
C ARG A 20 3.97 11.50 8.73
N VAL A 21 4.37 10.38 8.13
CA VAL A 21 4.40 9.06 8.78
C VAL A 21 5.86 8.63 8.95
N GLU A 22 6.24 8.21 10.15
CA GLU A 22 7.60 7.78 10.46
C GLU A 22 7.93 6.43 9.78
N THR A 23 9.13 6.32 9.21
CA THR A 23 9.59 5.13 8.47
C THR A 23 9.70 3.88 9.36
N VAL A 24 9.85 4.05 10.68
CA VAL A 24 9.90 2.95 11.66
C VAL A 24 8.57 2.18 11.76
N LEU A 25 7.45 2.83 11.41
CA LEU A 25 6.11 2.23 11.49
C LEU A 25 5.77 1.37 10.26
N ALA A 26 6.59 1.42 9.20
CA ALA A 26 6.32 0.75 7.94
C ALA A 26 6.05 -0.77 8.05
N PRO A 27 6.80 -1.60 8.82
CA PRO A 27 6.54 -3.04 8.89
C PRO A 27 5.26 -3.36 9.65
N GLU A 28 4.94 -2.58 10.68
CA GLU A 28 3.73 -2.75 11.47
C GLU A 28 2.49 -2.30 10.69
N LEU A 29 2.59 -1.22 9.91
CA LEU A 29 1.53 -0.78 8.99
C LEU A 29 1.26 -1.82 7.90
N LEU A 30 2.29 -2.45 7.33
CA LEU A 30 2.12 -3.51 6.34
C LEU A 30 1.49 -4.76 6.97
N HIS A 31 1.91 -5.13 8.19
CA HIS A 31 1.30 -6.22 8.93
C HIS A 31 -0.20 -5.96 9.19
N LEU A 32 -0.54 -4.76 9.66
CA LEU A 32 -1.93 -4.35 9.90
C LEU A 32 -2.74 -4.25 8.60
N ALA A 33 -2.13 -3.90 7.48
CA ALA A 33 -2.77 -3.87 6.17
C ALA A 33 -3.16 -5.26 5.66
N THR A 34 -2.45 -6.31 6.08
CA THR A 34 -2.81 -7.71 5.78
C THR A 34 -3.82 -8.31 6.77
N SER A 35 -4.31 -7.52 7.73
CA SER A 35 -5.31 -7.97 8.70
C SER A 35 -6.69 -8.23 8.06
N ASN A 36 -7.42 -9.20 8.61
CA ASN A 36 -8.79 -9.51 8.18
C ASN A 36 -9.82 -8.42 8.54
N ASP A 37 -9.48 -7.47 9.41
CA ASP A 37 -10.36 -6.34 9.75
C ASP A 37 -10.13 -5.20 8.76
N THR A 38 -11.02 -5.07 7.77
CA THR A 38 -10.95 -4.02 6.74
C THR A 38 -10.99 -2.60 7.31
N ASN A 39 -11.58 -2.41 8.50
CA ASN A 39 -11.61 -1.10 9.16
C ASN A 39 -10.25 -0.67 9.71
N VAL A 40 -9.34 -1.62 9.94
CA VAL A 40 -7.95 -1.37 10.34
C VAL A 40 -7.03 -1.49 9.14
N ALA A 41 -7.26 -2.47 8.26
CA ALA A 41 -6.42 -2.74 7.10
C ALA A 41 -6.38 -1.56 6.12
N VAL A 42 -7.55 -1.02 5.73
CA VAL A 42 -7.63 0.10 4.78
C VAL A 42 -6.87 1.34 5.27
N PRO A 43 -7.13 1.89 6.48
CA PRO A 43 -6.39 3.06 6.92
C PRO A 43 -4.91 2.75 7.19
N SER A 44 -4.54 1.51 7.54
CA SER A 44 -3.13 1.12 7.72
C SER A 44 -2.40 1.16 6.38
N PHE A 45 -3.07 0.69 5.33
CA PHE A 45 -2.54 0.68 3.99
C PHE A 45 -2.49 2.07 3.35
N LEU A 46 -3.45 2.95 3.67
CA LEU A 46 -3.37 4.36 3.29
C LEU A 46 -2.22 5.09 3.99
N ALA A 47 -2.02 4.86 5.30
CA ALA A 47 -0.88 5.41 6.02
C ALA A 47 0.45 4.88 5.44
N PHE A 48 0.48 3.62 5.03
CA PHE A 48 1.60 3.01 4.34
C PHE A 48 1.85 3.65 2.96
N ALA A 49 0.80 3.88 2.16
CA ALA A 49 0.91 4.56 0.88
C ALA A 49 1.45 6.00 1.04
N LYS A 50 1.02 6.72 2.08
CA LYS A 50 1.56 8.05 2.42
C LYS A 50 3.04 7.98 2.80
N LEU A 51 3.44 6.96 3.56
CA LEU A 51 4.85 6.74 3.88
C LEU A 51 5.69 6.55 2.62
N CYS A 52 5.17 5.80 1.63
CA CYS A 52 5.83 5.62 0.33
C CYS A 52 5.89 6.90 -0.51
N ALA A 53 5.04 7.89 -0.23
CA ALA A 53 5.06 9.21 -0.89
C ALA A 53 6.01 10.22 -0.22
N ASN A 54 6.54 9.91 0.97
CA ASN A 54 7.43 10.84 1.65
C ASN A 54 8.70 11.00 0.80
N SER A 55 8.94 12.22 0.31
CA SER A 55 10.13 12.59 -0.48
C SER A 55 11.46 12.33 0.24
N ASP A 56 11.40 12.22 1.57
CA ASP A 56 12.52 11.97 2.48
C ASP A 56 12.63 10.50 2.90
N VAL A 57 11.92 9.55 2.28
CA VAL A 57 12.31 8.14 2.46
C VAL A 57 13.75 8.08 1.95
N PRO A 58 14.74 7.85 2.82
CA PRO A 58 16.10 7.73 2.33
C PRO A 58 16.04 6.62 1.30
N THR A 59 16.67 6.81 0.15
CA THR A 59 16.86 5.74 -0.87
C THR A 59 17.43 4.46 -0.26
N GLN A 60 17.95 4.54 0.97
CA GLN A 60 18.09 3.48 1.93
C GLN A 60 16.92 3.50 2.94
N LEU A 61 15.80 2.86 2.58
CA LEU A 61 14.89 2.37 3.61
C LEU A 61 15.76 1.60 4.65
N PRO A 62 15.49 1.70 5.97
CA PRO A 62 16.24 0.92 6.95
C PRO A 62 16.29 -0.51 6.44
N SER A 63 17.44 -1.19 6.53
CA SER A 63 17.74 -2.53 5.96
C SER A 63 16.72 -3.65 6.25
N ILE A 64 15.70 -3.34 7.04
CA ILE A 64 14.51 -4.08 7.41
C ILE A 64 13.41 -3.99 6.30
N PHE A 65 13.50 -3.01 5.40
CA PHE A 65 12.56 -2.77 4.29
C PHE A 65 13.22 -3.12 2.95
N SER A 66 13.08 -4.37 2.56
CA SER A 66 13.37 -4.79 1.19
C SER A 66 12.23 -4.27 0.30
N ALA A 67 12.52 -3.19 -0.43
CA ALA A 67 11.57 -2.58 -1.36
C ALA A 67 10.89 -3.57 -2.35
N PRO A 68 11.58 -4.59 -2.90
CA PRO A 68 10.92 -5.59 -3.74
C PRO A 68 9.93 -6.47 -2.98
N ASP A 69 10.24 -6.89 -1.74
CA ASP A 69 9.32 -7.71 -0.93
C ASP A 69 8.04 -6.94 -0.57
N VAL A 70 8.19 -5.65 -0.31
CA VAL A 70 7.07 -4.74 -0.04
C VAL A 70 6.22 -4.55 -1.28
N ALA A 71 6.83 -4.26 -2.43
CA ALA A 71 6.09 -4.08 -3.67
C ALA A 71 5.40 -5.38 -4.12
N LEU A 72 5.99 -6.54 -3.81
CA LEU A 72 5.36 -7.85 -3.99
C LEU A 72 4.16 -8.06 -3.04
N ALA A 73 4.27 -7.67 -1.77
CA ALA A 73 3.18 -7.73 -0.82
C ALA A 73 2.02 -6.80 -1.22
N VAL A 74 2.34 -5.56 -1.63
CA VAL A 74 1.36 -4.56 -2.06
C VAL A 74 0.67 -4.97 -3.35
N SER A 75 1.42 -5.47 -4.35
CA SER A 75 0.83 -5.98 -5.59
C SER A 75 -0.10 -7.18 -5.39
N GLY A 76 0.13 -7.99 -4.35
CA GLY A 76 -0.80 -9.06 -3.96
C GLY A 76 -2.17 -8.53 -3.53
N GLN A 77 -2.25 -7.29 -3.03
CA GLN A 77 -3.51 -6.67 -2.60
C GLN A 77 -4.32 -6.09 -3.77
N LEU A 78 -3.78 -6.03 -5.00
CA LEU A 78 -4.52 -5.60 -6.19
C LEU A 78 -5.67 -6.57 -6.54
N GLN A 79 -5.55 -7.84 -6.16
CA GLN A 79 -6.60 -8.85 -6.37
C GLN A 79 -7.58 -8.94 -5.20
N SER A 80 -7.49 -8.03 -4.22
CA SER A 80 -8.40 -8.02 -3.07
C SER A 80 -9.84 -7.77 -3.50
N PRO A 81 -10.85 -8.46 -2.92
CA PRO A 81 -12.26 -8.20 -3.22
C PRO A 81 -12.76 -6.85 -2.68
N ASP A 82 -11.99 -6.18 -1.79
CA ASP A 82 -12.33 -4.84 -1.29
C ASP A 82 -11.67 -3.77 -2.15
N ILE A 83 -12.49 -3.00 -2.87
CA ILE A 83 -12.07 -1.88 -3.71
C ILE A 83 -11.22 -0.84 -2.97
N ARG A 84 -11.45 -0.65 -1.66
CA ARG A 84 -10.69 0.32 -0.85
C ARG A 84 -9.26 -0.15 -0.61
N ILE A 85 -9.08 -1.47 -0.43
CA ILE A 85 -7.76 -2.10 -0.33
C ILE A 85 -7.06 -2.02 -1.69
N GLN A 86 -7.76 -2.33 -2.78
CA GLN A 86 -7.20 -2.19 -4.13
C GLN A 86 -6.75 -0.75 -4.42
N ALA A 87 -7.58 0.25 -4.12
CA ALA A 87 -7.24 1.65 -4.33
C ALA A 87 -6.01 2.11 -3.52
N ALA A 88 -5.92 1.67 -2.26
CA ALA A 88 -4.75 1.95 -1.42
C ALA A 88 -3.50 1.19 -1.91
N ALA A 89 -3.66 -0.03 -2.46
CA ALA A 89 -2.57 -0.80 -3.09
C ALA A 89 -2.00 -0.06 -4.29
N THR A 90 -2.88 0.37 -5.19
CA THR A 90 -2.52 1.12 -6.38
C THR A 90 -1.79 2.40 -6.00
N LEU A 91 -2.30 3.16 -5.03
CA LEU A 91 -1.64 4.38 -4.55
C LEU A 91 -0.25 4.09 -3.99
N ALA A 92 -0.10 3.05 -3.16
CA ALA A 92 1.20 2.67 -2.62
C ALA A 92 2.18 2.26 -3.73
N LEU A 93 1.74 1.51 -4.73
CA LEU A 93 2.56 1.13 -5.89
C LEU A 93 3.00 2.33 -6.72
N THR A 94 2.10 3.27 -7.02
CA THR A 94 2.44 4.51 -7.74
C THR A 94 3.46 5.36 -6.97
N ASN A 95 3.38 5.36 -5.64
CA ASN A 95 4.35 6.07 -4.82
C ASN A 95 5.71 5.34 -4.80
N LEU A 96 5.71 4.00 -4.77
CA LEU A 96 6.93 3.20 -4.85
C LEU A 96 7.63 3.29 -6.22
N THR A 97 6.89 3.42 -7.33
CA THR A 97 7.50 3.67 -8.65
C THR A 97 8.15 5.03 -8.77
N SER A 98 7.61 6.05 -8.09
CA SER A 98 8.26 7.37 -8.03
C SER A 98 9.68 7.31 -7.45
N HIS A 99 10.01 6.23 -6.72
CA HIS A 99 11.33 5.94 -6.19
C HIS A 99 12.13 4.88 -6.98
N ASN A 100 11.68 4.46 -8.17
CA ASN A 100 12.24 3.37 -9.00
C ASN A 100 12.29 1.99 -8.31
N LEU A 101 11.47 1.78 -7.27
CA LEU A 101 11.56 0.58 -6.43
C LEU A 101 10.63 -0.57 -6.84
N ALA A 102 9.74 -0.37 -7.81
CA ALA A 102 8.68 -1.33 -8.16
C ALA A 102 8.68 -1.77 -9.63
N LEU A 103 9.78 -1.63 -10.36
CA LEU A 103 9.90 -2.00 -11.78
C LEU A 103 10.24 -3.48 -12.02
N GLU A 104 9.99 -4.36 -11.06
CA GLU A 104 10.20 -5.80 -11.23
C GLU A 104 9.12 -6.44 -12.12
N SER A 105 9.53 -7.40 -12.94
CA SER A 105 8.67 -8.09 -13.91
C SER A 105 7.49 -8.82 -13.26
N THR A 106 7.67 -9.34 -12.05
CA THR A 106 6.64 -10.01 -11.24
C THR A 106 5.54 -9.04 -10.81
N ILE A 107 5.91 -7.81 -10.45
CA ILE A 107 4.99 -6.76 -10.06
C ILE A 107 4.21 -6.28 -11.28
N LEU A 108 4.90 -6.08 -12.41
CA LEU A 108 4.28 -5.70 -13.69
C LEU A 108 3.24 -6.73 -14.15
N SER A 109 3.54 -8.04 -14.03
CA SER A 109 2.57 -9.10 -14.33
C SER A 109 1.30 -8.97 -13.50
N ARG A 110 1.43 -8.72 -12.19
CA ARG A 110 0.28 -8.54 -11.29
C ARG A 110 -0.52 -7.27 -11.57
N VAL A 111 0.14 -6.20 -12.00
CA VAL A 111 -0.53 -4.97 -12.43
C VAL A 111 -1.32 -5.21 -13.71
N VAL A 112 -0.76 -5.95 -14.68
CA VAL A 112 -1.47 -6.32 -15.93
C VAL A 112 -2.65 -7.23 -15.62
N GLU A 113 -2.49 -8.24 -14.76
CA GLU A 113 -3.60 -9.10 -14.32
C GLU A 113 -4.73 -8.29 -13.66
N ALA A 114 -4.39 -7.28 -12.86
CA ALA A 114 -5.37 -6.39 -12.24
C ALA A 114 -6.07 -5.45 -13.24
N LEU A 115 -5.38 -5.07 -14.33
CA LEU A 115 -5.96 -4.29 -15.43
C LEU A 115 -6.94 -5.12 -16.27
N GLU A 116 -6.59 -6.38 -16.54
CA GLU A 116 -7.38 -7.32 -17.34
C GLU A 116 -8.53 -7.97 -16.56
N ALA A 117 -8.64 -7.72 -15.25
CA ALA A 117 -9.71 -8.27 -14.44
C ALA A 117 -11.10 -7.75 -14.91
N GLU A 118 -12.01 -8.69 -15.16
CA GLU A 118 -13.32 -8.47 -15.79
C GLU A 118 -14.24 -7.51 -15.01
N ASN A 119 -13.97 -7.34 -13.71
CA ASN A 119 -14.68 -6.44 -12.79
C ASN A 119 -13.79 -5.31 -12.23
N ALA A 120 -12.68 -4.98 -12.88
CA ALA A 120 -11.78 -3.95 -12.41
C ALA A 120 -12.46 -2.57 -12.42
N HIS A 121 -12.32 -1.84 -11.31
CA HIS A 121 -12.88 -0.49 -11.21
C HIS A 121 -12.11 0.47 -12.13
N GLU A 122 -12.83 1.21 -12.97
CA GLU A 122 -12.25 2.11 -14.00
C GLU A 122 -11.25 3.13 -13.40
N GLY A 123 -11.54 3.66 -12.19
CA GLY A 123 -10.62 4.56 -11.50
C GLY A 123 -9.30 3.90 -11.07
N ILE A 124 -9.34 2.62 -10.71
CA ILE A 124 -8.14 1.84 -10.36
C ILE A 124 -7.36 1.49 -11.63
N GLN A 125 -8.07 1.09 -12.70
CA GLN A 125 -7.43 0.84 -13.99
C GLN A 125 -6.70 2.08 -14.53
N ARG A 126 -7.31 3.26 -14.47
CA ARG A 126 -6.65 4.52 -14.88
C ARG A 126 -5.38 4.79 -14.08
N ALA A 127 -5.42 4.57 -12.77
CA ALA A 127 -4.25 4.77 -11.91
C ALA A 127 -3.14 3.73 -12.17
N LEU A 128 -3.49 2.47 -12.47
CA LEU A 128 -2.54 1.43 -12.86
C LEU A 128 -2.00 1.62 -14.29
N LEU A 129 -2.76 2.21 -15.21
CA LEU A 129 -2.24 2.59 -16.53
C LEU A 129 -1.18 3.69 -16.41
N GLY A 130 -1.39 4.67 -15.53
CA GLY A 130 -0.38 5.68 -15.20
C GLY A 130 0.84 5.16 -14.43
N TYR A 131 0.80 3.91 -13.95
CA TYR A 131 1.96 3.23 -13.38
C TYR A 131 2.87 2.62 -14.46
N ILE A 132 2.31 2.22 -15.61
CA ILE A 132 3.05 1.58 -16.71
C ILE A 132 3.55 2.60 -17.75
N GLY A 133 2.81 3.69 -17.98
CA GLY A 133 3.13 4.73 -18.98
C GLY A 133 3.95 5.89 -18.43
#